data_AF-A0A3C0FKD1-F1
#
_entry.id   AF-A0A3C0FKD1-F1
#
_cell.length_a   1.000
_cell.length_b   1.000
_cell.length_c   1.000
_cell.angle_alpha   90.00
_cell.angle_beta   90.00
_cell.angle_gamma   90.00
#
_symmetry.space_group_name_H-M   'P 1'
#
loop_
_entity.id
_entity.type
_entity.pdbx_description
1 polymer ?
#
loop_
_entity_poly.entity_id
_entity_poly.type
_entity_poly.pdbx_seq_one_letter_code
_entity_poly.pdbx_strand_id
1 'polypeptide(L)' 'VGGDVEIPCHARNVAGVSHAFSSAMAVLAGFDAVLEYDELVDQTVKIGNMMHPDLRCTARGGCAATKTALRMVEAVSQKP' A
#
# COMPACT_ATOMS: atom_id res chain seq x y z
N VAL A 1 -7.29 9.85 2.32
CA VAL A 1 -6.51 11.02 2.83
C VAL A 1 -7.05 11.33 4.23
N GLY A 2 -6.31 11.96 5.14
CA GLY A 2 -6.75 12.22 6.53
C GLY A 2 -6.88 11.00 7.48
N GLY A 3 -6.89 9.79 6.93
CA GLY A 3 -7.16 8.55 7.67
C GLY A 3 -8.29 7.72 7.04
N ASP A 4 -9.04 8.31 6.10
CA ASP A 4 -10.34 7.82 5.62
C ASP A 4 -10.29 6.62 4.66
N VAL A 5 -9.13 5.98 4.48
CA VAL A 5 -8.94 4.77 3.65
C VAL A 5 -9.48 4.87 2.21
N GLU A 6 -9.60 6.08 1.67
CA GLU A 6 -10.14 6.31 0.32
C GLU A 6 -9.00 6.57 -0.69
N ILE A 7 -8.35 7.73 -0.54
CA ILE A 7 -7.23 8.16 -1.39
C ILE A 7 -5.89 7.94 -0.66
N PRO A 8 -4.88 7.27 -1.25
CA PRO A 8 -4.86 6.57 -2.54
C PRO A 8 -5.23 5.07 -2.44
N CYS A 9 -5.88 4.63 -1.35
CA CYS A 9 -6.12 3.22 -1.07
C CYS A 9 -6.90 2.50 -2.20
N HIS A 10 -7.90 3.15 -2.80
CA HIS A 10 -8.61 2.56 -3.94
C HIS A 10 -7.69 2.33 -5.15
N ALA A 11 -6.82 3.28 -5.47
CA ALA A 11 -5.85 3.14 -6.55
C ALA A 11 -4.85 2.00 -6.26
N ARG A 12 -4.45 1.82 -5.00
CA ARG A 12 -3.61 0.68 -4.59
C ARG A 12 -4.33 -0.66 -4.76
N ASN A 13 -5.63 -0.73 -4.45
CA ASN A 13 -6.42 -1.95 -4.67
C ASN A 13 -6.53 -2.28 -6.16
N VAL A 14 -6.77 -1.28 -7.02
CA VAL A 14 -6.80 -1.48 -8.48
C VAL A 14 -5.48 -2.05 -8.97
N ALA A 15 -4.35 -1.46 -8.56
CA ALA A 15 -3.03 -1.98 -8.91
C ALA A 15 -2.79 -3.41 -8.39
N GLY A 16 -3.24 -3.70 -7.16
CA GLY A 16 -3.15 -5.04 -6.57
C GLY A 16 -3.94 -6.09 -7.35
N VAL A 17 -5.15 -5.77 -7.82
CA VAL A 17 -5.96 -6.67 -8.66
C VAL A 17 -5.26 -6.95 -9.99
N SER A 18 -4.74 -5.91 -10.65
CA SER A 18 -3.98 -6.08 -11.90
C SER A 18 -2.75 -6.97 -11.69
N HIS A 19 -2.01 -6.74 -10.62
CA HIS A 19 -0.84 -7.55 -10.29
C HIS A 19 -1.23 -9.02 -10.03
N ALA A 20 -2.26 -9.28 -9.23
CA ALA A 20 -2.72 -10.64 -8.95
C ALA A 20 -3.14 -11.39 -10.22
N PHE A 21 -3.88 -10.73 -11.11
CA PHE A 21 -4.31 -11.33 -12.37
C PHE A 21 -3.12 -11.66 -13.28
N SER A 22 -2.20 -10.72 -13.47
CA SER A 22 -1.00 -10.94 -14.29
C SER A 22 -0.10 -12.04 -13.72
N SER A 23 0.09 -12.09 -12.40
CA SER A 23 0.88 -13.15 -11.74
C SER A 23 0.22 -14.52 -11.91
N ALA A 24 -1.11 -14.63 -11.80
CA ALA A 24 -1.81 -15.88 -12.05
C ALA A 24 -1.64 -16.37 -13.50
N MET A 25 -1.72 -15.45 -14.47
CA MET A 25 -1.47 -15.77 -15.88
C MET A 25 -0.03 -16.24 -16.11
N ALA A 26 0.96 -15.61 -15.46
CA ALA A 26 2.36 -16.02 -15.57
C ALA A 26 2.56 -17.47 -15.07
N VAL A 27 2.00 -17.80 -13.90
CA VAL A 27 2.07 -19.17 -13.35
C VAL A 27 1.41 -20.18 -14.28
N LEU A 28 0.22 -19.87 -14.81
CA LEU A 28 -0.46 -20.73 -15.79
C LEU A 28 0.33 -20.90 -17.09
N ALA A 29 1.15 -19.91 -17.47
CA ALA A 29 2.05 -19.96 -18.62
C ALA A 29 3.36 -20.71 -18.34
N GLY A 30 3.52 -21.31 -17.16
CA GLY A 30 4.71 -22.08 -16.78
C GLY A 30 5.84 -21.25 -16.20
N PHE A 31 5.56 -20.05 -15.68
CA PHE A 31 6.54 -19.32 -14.87
C PHE A 31 6.92 -20.14 -13.64
N ASP A 32 8.22 -20.37 -13.47
CA ASP A 32 8.80 -21.08 -12.33
C ASP A 32 9.59 -20.10 -11.45
N ALA A 33 9.24 -20.07 -10.16
CA ALA A 33 9.83 -19.13 -9.22
C ALA A 33 11.14 -19.68 -8.67
N VAL A 34 12.22 -18.91 -8.78
CA VAL A 34 13.53 -19.30 -8.21
C VAL A 34 13.54 -19.23 -6.69
N LEU A 35 12.72 -18.34 -6.11
CA LEU A 35 12.56 -18.17 -4.67
C LEU A 35 11.20 -18.72 -4.24
N GLU A 36 11.22 -19.55 -3.20
CA GLU A 36 10.02 -20.16 -2.64
C GLU A 36 9.13 -19.12 -1.97
N TYR A 37 7.81 -19.39 -1.98
CA TYR A 37 6.81 -18.47 -1.44
C TYR A 37 7.03 -18.18 0.05
N ASP A 38 7.26 -19.23 0.85
CA ASP A 38 7.39 -19.10 2.31
C ASP A 38 8.59 -18.23 2.71
N GLU A 39 9.72 -18.34 1.99
CA GLU A 39 10.90 -17.49 2.22
C GLU A 39 10.57 -16.01 1.98
N LEU A 40 9.85 -15.71 0.90
CA LEU A 40 9.44 -14.35 0.57
C LEU A 40 8.46 -13.77 1.60
N VAL A 41 7.53 -14.58 2.11
CA VAL A 41 6.59 -14.17 3.16
C VAL A 41 7.34 -13.82 4.45
N ASP A 42 8.28 -14.67 4.86
CA ASP A 42 9.10 -14.43 6.06
C ASP A 42 9.88 -13.12 5.97
N GLN A 43 10.49 -12.84 4.82
CA GLN A 43 11.21 -11.57 4.62
C GLN A 43 10.26 -10.37 4.60
N THR A 44 9.08 -10.51 4.00
CA THR A 44 8.07 -9.44 3.98
C THR A 44 7.62 -9.07 5.40
N VAL A 45 7.39 -10.06 6.27
CA VAL A 45 7.03 -9.84 7.67
C VAL A 45 8.17 -9.15 8.44
N LYS A 46 9.42 -9.60 8.25
CA LYS A 46 10.60 -8.97 8.89
C LYS A 46 10.73 -7.49 8.51
N ILE A 47 10.59 -7.17 7.22
CA ILE A 47 10.61 -5.78 6.73
C ILE A 47 9.47 -4.97 7.35
N GLY A 48 8.26 -5.53 7.40
CA GLY A 48 7.10 -4.88 8.03
C GLY A 48 7.34 -4.54 9.52
N ASN A 49 7.99 -5.45 10.25
CA ASN A 49 8.33 -5.23 11.67
C ASN A 49 9.40 -4.14 11.86
N MET A 50 10.36 -4.04 10.94
CA MET A 50 11.40 -3.00 10.95
C MET A 50 10.88 -1.62 10.53
N MET A 51 9.68 -1.54 9.94
CA MET A 51 9.12 -0.29 9.46
C MET A 51 8.82 0.68 10.62
N HIS A 52 9.35 1.91 10.52
CA HIS A 52 9.08 3.00 11.46
C HIS A 52 7.56 3.21 11.61
N PRO A 53 7.03 3.42 12.83
CA PRO A 53 5.58 3.54 13.06
C PRO A 53 4.85 4.56 12.19
N ASP A 54 5.52 5.63 11.76
CA ASP A 54 4.93 6.67 10.89
C ASP A 54 4.86 6.27 9.41
N LEU A 55 5.65 5.30 8.98
CA LEU A 55 5.62 4.77 7.62
C LEU A 55 4.57 3.67 7.45
N ARG A 56 4.04 3.15 8.56
CA ARG A 56 2.87 2.25 8.56
C ARG A 56 1.60 3.04 8.22
N CYS A 57 0.47 2.35 8.06
CA CYS A 57 -0.84 2.98 7.82
C CYS A 57 -1.39 3.70 9.06
N THR A 58 -0.73 4.77 9.51
CA THR A 58 -1.11 5.59 10.67
C THR A 58 -1.51 7.01 10.30
N ALA A 59 -1.49 7.36 9.00
CA ALA A 59 -1.68 8.71 8.46
C ALA A 59 -0.66 9.76 8.95
N ARG A 60 0.32 9.40 9.78
CA ARG A 60 1.37 10.30 10.29
C ARG A 60 2.51 10.54 9.31
N GLY A 61 2.67 9.67 8.31
CA GLY A 61 3.71 9.76 7.28
C GLY A 61 3.21 9.45 5.87
N GLY A 62 4.16 9.30 4.93
CA GLY A 62 3.89 8.92 3.55
C GLY A 62 2.91 9.87 2.83
N CYS A 63 1.94 9.30 2.10
CA CYS A 63 1.00 10.07 1.28
C CYS A 63 0.13 11.04 2.09
N ALA A 64 -0.23 10.67 3.33
CA ALA A 64 -1.08 11.48 4.21
C ALA A 64 -0.37 12.72 4.76
N ALA A 65 0.96 12.68 4.87
CA ALA A 65 1.78 13.80 5.34
C ALA A 65 2.22 14.75 4.21
N THR A 66 1.78 14.53 2.96
CA THR A 66 2.14 15.42 1.85
C THR A 66 1.45 16.78 1.99
N LYS A 67 2.09 17.85 1.48
CA LYS A 67 1.54 19.22 1.49
C LYS A 67 0.15 19.30 0.85
N THR A 68 -0.13 18.48 -0.16
CA THR A 68 -1.45 18.44 -0.80
C THR A 68 -2.48 17.77 0.08
N ALA A 69 -2.16 16.63 0.70
CA ALA A 69 -3.05 15.95 1.62
C ALA A 69 -3.41 16.83 2.83
N LEU A 70 -2.44 17.51 3.44
CA LEU A 70 -2.68 18.41 4.57
C LEU A 70 -3.65 19.55 4.21
N ARG A 71 -3.44 20.21 3.05
CA ARG A 71 -4.34 21.26 2.55
C ARG A 71 -5.76 20.75 2.29
N MET A 72 -5.90 19.53 1.77
CA MET A 72 -7.22 18.92 1.55
C MET A 72 -7.94 18.68 2.88
N VAL A 73 -7.25 18.13 3.87
CA VAL A 73 -7.82 17.89 5.21
C VAL A 73 -8.23 19.21 5.86
N GLU A 74 -7.37 20.23 5.83
CA GLU A 74 -7.68 21.55 6.39
C GLU A 74 -8.90 22.20 5.73
N ALA A 75 -8.97 22.16 4.39
CA ALA A 75 -10.10 22.73 3.65
C ALA A 75 -11.45 22.04 3.97
N VAL A 76 -11.42 20.73 4.27
CA VAL A 76 -12.62 19.99 4.69
C VAL A 76 -12.97 20.30 6.14
N SER A 77 -11.99 20.43 7.02
CA SER A 77 -12.21 20.73 8.45
C SER A 77 -12.70 22.16 8.73
N GLN A 78 -12.49 23.10 7.80
CA GLN A 78 -12.96 24.49 7.92
C GLN A 78 -14.40 24.70 7.41
N LYS A 79 -15.10 23.65 6.96
CA LYS A 79 -16.51 23.74 6.58
C LYS A 79 -17.38 23.82 7.87
N PRO A 80 -18.28 24.81 7.99
CA PRO A 80 -19.12 24.99 9.18
C PRO A 80 -20.09 23.84 9.42
#